data_AF-A0A3B8LI70-F1
#
_entry.id   AF-A0A3B8LI70-F1
#
_cell.length_a   1.000
_cell.length_b   1.000
_cell.length_c   1.000
_cell.angle_alpha   90.00
_cell.angle_beta   90.00
_cell.angle_gamma   90.00
#
_symmetry.space_group_name_H-M   'P 1'
#
loop_
_entity.id
_entity.type
_entity.pdbx_description
1 polymer ?
#
loop_
_entity_poly.entity_id
_entity_poly.type
_entity_poly.pdbx_seq_one_letter_code
_entity_poly.pdbx_strand_id
1 'polypeptide(L)'
;MFGSHLTDVSPPLSTTSAPIKQPLPPPLTQSHPRPDRTFLALFFHHSRAYAPFSQPKRNKHMINQQSLQQWLAQRNKQPAIVCDIDETLCTQFDHPIVPAIRLLRQLAPPIILLYLTARPEGTKDATVSFLEAQHMPFVQHLYLCPHWQSTTQHKCAKMRSFAKEYNVLLSIGDAEEDQLASEAANIPFARISLEDPAGSWHQLTPRLQEIAKTYLPNTPLRATE
;
A
#
# COMPACT_ATOMS: atom_id res chain seq x y z
N MET A 1 44.82 -48.87 10.04
CA MET A 1 46.06 -48.16 10.38
C MET A 1 45.75 -46.67 10.36
N PHE A 2 45.97 -46.01 11.49
CA PHE A 2 45.74 -44.58 11.69
C PHE A 2 46.82 -43.76 10.97
N GLY A 3 46.42 -42.64 10.38
CA GLY A 3 47.31 -41.68 9.73
C GLY A 3 46.71 -40.29 9.82
N SER A 4 46.86 -39.68 10.99
CA SER A 4 46.54 -38.30 11.33
C SER A 4 47.55 -37.33 10.72
N HIS A 5 47.09 -36.34 9.96
CA HIS A 5 47.82 -35.08 9.76
C HIS A 5 46.83 -33.91 9.72
N LEU A 6 46.68 -33.28 10.88
CA LEU A 6 46.13 -31.95 11.06
C LEU A 6 47.27 -31.03 11.51
N THR A 7 47.08 -29.74 11.24
CA THR A 7 47.85 -28.56 11.69
C THR A 7 48.96 -28.09 10.75
N ASP A 8 48.61 -27.19 9.83
CA ASP A 8 49.34 -25.93 9.64
C ASP A 8 48.47 -24.92 8.85
N VAL A 9 47.79 -23.99 9.54
CA VAL A 9 47.40 -22.71 8.96
C VAL A 9 47.40 -21.66 10.07
N SER A 10 48.40 -20.80 10.03
CA SER A 10 48.50 -19.58 10.83
C SER A 10 47.34 -18.61 10.54
N PRO A 11 46.71 -17.97 11.54
CA PRO A 11 45.80 -16.86 11.29
C PRO A 11 46.60 -15.56 11.02
N PRO A 12 46.16 -14.69 10.09
CA PRO A 12 46.81 -13.42 9.84
C PRO A 12 46.47 -12.37 10.90
N LEU A 13 47.42 -11.44 11.04
CA LEU A 13 47.45 -10.24 11.88
C LEU A 13 46.14 -9.45 11.93
N SER A 14 45.58 -9.33 13.14
CA SER A 14 44.56 -8.31 13.46
C SER A 14 45.23 -6.96 13.68
N THR A 15 45.24 -6.11 12.64
CA THR A 15 45.58 -4.69 12.78
C THR A 15 44.44 -3.93 13.45
N THR A 16 44.64 -3.55 14.70
CA THR A 16 43.81 -2.60 15.44
C THR A 16 43.85 -1.24 14.75
N SER A 17 42.76 -0.85 14.08
CA SER A 17 42.57 0.52 13.59
C SER A 17 41.64 1.26 14.54
N ALA A 18 42.19 2.26 15.23
CA ALA A 18 41.47 3.16 16.13
C ALA A 18 40.38 3.96 15.39
N PRO A 19 39.28 4.35 16.06
CA PRO A 19 38.26 5.18 15.45
C PRO A 19 38.78 6.62 15.27
N ILE A 20 38.87 7.06 14.01
CA ILE A 20 39.12 8.45 13.64
C ILE A 20 37.91 9.28 14.06
N LYS A 21 38.08 10.15 15.06
CA LYS A 21 37.11 11.18 15.44
C LYS A 21 36.92 12.15 14.27
N GLN A 22 35.76 12.11 13.63
CA GLN A 22 35.32 13.21 12.77
C GLN A 22 35.01 14.44 13.67
N PRO A 23 35.50 15.65 13.33
CA PRO A 23 35.09 16.85 14.04
C PRO A 23 33.65 17.21 13.67
N LEU A 24 32.84 17.51 14.70
CA LEU A 24 31.47 18.02 14.56
C LEU A 24 31.47 19.36 13.80
N PRO A 25 30.50 19.61 12.90
CA PRO A 25 30.33 20.92 12.28
C PRO A 25 29.87 21.96 13.33
N PRO A 26 30.28 23.23 13.20
CA PRO A 26 29.89 24.28 14.12
C PRO A 26 28.38 24.59 14.03
N PRO A 27 27.75 25.10 15.11
CA PRO A 27 26.33 25.42 15.11
C PRO A 27 26.03 26.59 14.16
N LEU A 28 25.02 26.41 13.30
CA LEU A 28 24.42 27.50 12.53
C LEU A 28 23.69 28.44 13.49
N THR A 29 24.37 29.51 13.89
CA THR A 29 23.74 30.69 14.48
C THR A 29 23.40 31.64 13.33
N GLN A 30 22.14 31.63 12.90
CA GLN A 30 21.57 32.75 12.15
C GLN A 30 20.23 33.13 12.76
N SER A 31 20.31 34.21 13.54
CA SER A 31 19.20 35.05 13.96
C SER A 31 18.52 35.65 12.73
N HIS A 32 17.28 35.27 12.45
CA HIS A 32 16.41 36.05 11.58
C HIS A 32 15.55 37.00 12.42
N PRO A 33 15.56 38.32 12.12
CA PRO A 33 14.78 39.30 12.84
C PRO A 33 13.28 39.12 12.58
N ARG A 34 12.48 39.28 13.63
CA ARG A 34 11.01 39.36 13.54
C ARG A 34 10.63 40.57 12.66
N PRO A 35 9.66 40.43 11.73
CA PRO A 35 9.18 41.58 10.98
C PRO A 35 8.33 42.50 11.88
N ASP A 36 8.72 43.76 11.85
CA ASP A 36 8.14 44.89 12.59
C ASP A 36 6.70 45.19 12.14
N ARG A 37 5.85 45.59 13.10
CA ARG A 37 4.39 45.75 12.96
C ARG A 37 3.94 47.10 12.38
N THR A 38 4.79 47.81 11.64
CA THR A 38 4.59 49.26 11.43
C THR A 38 4.77 49.74 9.98
N PHE A 39 4.40 48.93 8.99
CA PHE A 39 4.33 49.38 7.60
C PHE A 39 3.09 48.81 6.92
N LEU A 40 1.97 49.53 7.06
CA LEU A 40 0.90 49.72 6.06
C LEU A 40 -0.24 50.58 6.65
N ALA A 41 0.13 51.65 7.35
CA ALA A 41 -0.80 52.72 7.73
C ALA A 41 -0.47 53.97 6.92
N LEU A 42 -0.62 53.92 5.59
CA LEU A 42 -0.42 55.09 4.74
C LEU A 42 -1.08 54.96 3.35
N PHE A 43 -2.31 54.43 3.28
CA PHE A 43 -3.17 54.60 2.09
C PHE A 43 -4.65 54.63 2.49
N PHE A 44 -4.99 55.52 3.44
CA PHE A 44 -6.36 56.00 3.58
C PHE A 44 -6.42 57.38 2.95
N HIS A 45 -7.00 57.44 1.75
CA HIS A 45 -7.85 58.53 1.26
C HIS A 45 -8.06 58.25 -0.23
N HIS A 46 -9.12 57.56 -0.58
CA HIS A 46 -9.93 57.79 -1.78
C HIS A 46 -11.27 57.08 -1.55
N SER A 47 -12.25 57.87 -1.11
CA SER A 47 -13.63 57.47 -0.91
C SER A 47 -14.23 56.99 -2.23
N ARG A 48 -14.52 55.69 -2.32
CA ARG A 48 -15.57 55.17 -3.20
C ARG A 48 -16.58 54.46 -2.30
N ALA A 49 -17.83 54.91 -2.39
CA ALA A 49 -18.96 54.30 -1.70
C ALA A 49 -19.04 52.82 -2.08
N TYR A 50 -18.64 51.95 -1.14
CA TYR A 50 -18.99 50.54 -1.21
C TYR A 50 -20.43 50.42 -0.70
N ALA A 51 -21.34 50.06 -1.60
CA ALA A 51 -22.62 49.48 -1.20
C ALA A 51 -22.33 48.32 -0.24
N PRO A 52 -23.14 48.13 0.83
CA PRO A 52 -22.93 47.02 1.73
C PRO A 52 -22.97 45.73 0.91
N PHE A 53 -21.88 44.98 0.92
CA PHE A 53 -21.87 43.61 0.44
C PHE A 53 -22.88 42.85 1.31
N SER A 54 -24.09 42.69 0.80
CA SER A 54 -25.09 41.77 1.34
C SER A 54 -24.40 40.42 1.42
N GLN A 55 -24.05 39.98 2.62
CA GLN A 55 -23.56 38.62 2.81
C GLN A 55 -24.64 37.70 2.22
N PRO A 56 -24.34 36.84 1.22
CA PRO A 56 -25.30 35.84 0.83
C PRO A 56 -25.57 35.03 2.09
N LYS A 57 -26.85 35.01 2.52
CA LYS A 57 -27.30 34.16 3.61
C LYS A 57 -26.74 32.78 3.34
N ARG A 58 -25.75 32.36 4.14
CA ARG A 58 -25.18 31.03 4.07
C ARG A 58 -26.30 30.12 4.51
N ASN A 59 -27.10 29.65 3.57
CA ASN A 59 -28.01 28.55 3.79
C ASN A 59 -27.12 27.37 4.16
N LYS A 60 -26.93 27.17 5.46
CA LYS A 60 -26.43 25.91 6.00
C LYS A 60 -27.52 24.90 5.68
N HIS A 61 -27.54 24.42 4.44
CA HIS A 61 -28.15 23.14 4.15
C HIS A 61 -27.34 22.14 4.97
N MET A 62 -27.81 21.87 6.18
CA MET A 62 -27.46 20.65 6.89
C MET A 62 -27.83 19.54 5.93
N ILE A 63 -26.82 18.99 5.26
CA ILE A 63 -26.99 17.73 4.55
C ILE A 63 -27.48 16.77 5.62
N ASN A 64 -28.75 16.36 5.52
CA ASN A 64 -29.33 15.39 6.43
C ASN A 64 -28.39 14.18 6.43
N GLN A 65 -27.90 13.75 7.59
CA GLN A 65 -26.95 12.64 7.68
C GLN A 65 -27.49 11.38 6.97
N GLN A 66 -28.81 11.18 6.95
CA GLN A 66 -29.45 10.10 6.19
C GLN A 66 -29.31 10.28 4.68
N SER A 67 -29.44 11.51 4.16
CA SER A 67 -29.24 11.80 2.73
C SER A 67 -27.79 11.62 2.29
N LEU A 68 -26.82 11.95 3.16
CA LEU A 68 -25.40 11.68 2.91
C LEU A 68 -25.10 10.18 2.91
N GLN A 69 -25.64 9.42 3.87
CA GLN A 69 -25.45 7.98 3.95
C GLN A 69 -26.10 7.26 2.76
N GLN A 70 -27.31 7.67 2.36
CA GLN A 70 -27.98 7.14 1.15
C GLN A 70 -27.19 7.46 -0.12
N TRP A 71 -26.68 8.68 -0.26
CA TRP A 71 -25.85 9.05 -1.40
C TRP A 71 -24.51 8.30 -1.44
N LEU A 72 -23.87 8.10 -0.27
CA LEU A 72 -22.66 7.28 -0.16
C LEU A 72 -22.93 5.80 -0.49
N ALA A 73 -24.08 5.27 -0.11
CA ALA A 73 -24.51 3.90 -0.41
C ALA A 73 -24.87 3.70 -1.89
N GLN A 74 -25.29 4.76 -2.59
CA GLN A 74 -25.58 4.74 -4.03
C GLN A 74 -24.32 4.86 -4.91
N ARG A 75 -23.13 5.05 -4.34
CA ARG A 75 -21.89 5.04 -5.13
C ARG A 75 -21.65 3.65 -5.68
N ASN A 76 -21.70 3.53 -7.01
CA ASN A 76 -21.25 2.34 -7.71
C ASN A 76 -19.72 2.26 -7.62
N LYS A 77 -19.21 1.64 -6.55
CA LYS A 77 -17.78 1.45 -6.33
C LYS A 77 -17.29 0.30 -7.21
N GLN A 78 -16.14 0.49 -7.86
CA GLN A 78 -15.53 -0.57 -8.66
C GLN A 78 -15.16 -1.77 -7.78
N PRO A 79 -15.42 -3.02 -8.23
CA PRO A 79 -15.00 -4.21 -7.52
C PRO A 79 -13.47 -4.29 -7.47
N ALA A 80 -12.93 -4.60 -6.30
CA ALA A 80 -11.48 -4.72 -6.12
C ALA A 80 -11.10 -5.91 -5.23
N ILE A 81 -9.90 -6.44 -5.46
CA ILE A 81 -9.21 -7.38 -4.57
C ILE A 81 -7.91 -6.73 -4.12
N VAL A 82 -7.65 -6.78 -2.82
CA VAL A 82 -6.36 -6.38 -2.24
C VAL A 82 -5.49 -7.62 -2.15
N CYS A 83 -4.25 -7.52 -2.61
CA CYS A 83 -3.31 -8.62 -2.60
C CYS A 83 -1.97 -8.16 -2.04
N ASP A 84 -1.47 -8.87 -1.04
CA ASP A 84 -0.05 -8.80 -0.67
C ASP A 84 0.83 -9.40 -1.80
N ILE A 85 2.14 -9.20 -1.74
CA ILE A 85 3.10 -9.67 -2.74
C ILE A 85 4.00 -10.76 -2.17
N ASP A 86 4.65 -10.50 -1.04
CA ASP A 86 5.68 -11.36 -0.48
C ASP A 86 5.03 -12.55 0.22
N GLU A 87 5.54 -13.76 -0.04
CA GLU A 87 4.93 -15.03 0.37
C GLU A 87 3.44 -15.23 -0.01
N THR A 88 2.92 -14.36 -0.88
CA THR A 88 1.53 -14.34 -1.34
C THR A 88 1.45 -14.51 -2.86
N LEU A 89 2.12 -13.66 -3.64
CA LEU A 89 2.24 -13.77 -5.10
C LEU A 89 3.56 -14.37 -5.54
N CYS A 90 4.58 -14.20 -4.73
CA CYS A 90 5.87 -14.85 -4.87
C CYS A 90 6.33 -15.40 -3.53
N THR A 91 7.22 -16.37 -3.56
CA THR A 91 8.01 -16.75 -2.39
C THR A 91 9.32 -15.97 -2.38
N GLN A 92 10.17 -16.24 -1.38
CA GLN A 92 11.54 -15.73 -1.28
C GLN A 92 12.24 -15.56 -2.64
N PHE A 93 12.94 -14.44 -2.81
CA PHE A 93 13.67 -14.08 -4.03
C PHE A 93 12.79 -13.84 -5.27
N ASP A 94 11.57 -13.32 -5.08
CA ASP A 94 10.65 -12.98 -6.18
C ASP A 94 10.28 -14.18 -7.07
N HIS A 95 10.31 -15.41 -6.52
CA HIS A 95 9.90 -16.59 -7.29
C HIS A 95 8.37 -16.66 -7.39
N PRO A 96 7.77 -16.57 -8.59
CA PRO A 96 6.33 -16.43 -8.72
C PRO A 96 5.58 -17.69 -8.30
N ILE A 97 4.52 -17.52 -7.51
CA ILE A 97 3.54 -18.58 -7.24
C ILE A 97 2.61 -18.66 -8.46
N VAL A 98 2.97 -19.52 -9.41
CA VAL A 98 2.31 -19.61 -10.74
C VAL A 98 0.77 -19.71 -10.66
N PRO A 99 0.16 -20.50 -9.76
CA PRO A 99 -1.30 -20.54 -9.62
C PRO A 99 -1.91 -19.17 -9.28
N ALA A 100 -1.27 -18.39 -8.40
CA ALA A 100 -1.72 -17.06 -8.00
C ALA A 100 -1.74 -16.11 -9.20
N ILE A 101 -0.61 -16.02 -9.89
CA ILE A 101 -0.41 -15.15 -11.06
C ILE A 101 -1.43 -15.48 -12.15
N ARG A 102 -1.61 -16.76 -12.46
CA ARG A 102 -2.59 -17.20 -13.47
C ARG A 102 -4.01 -16.82 -13.09
N LEU A 103 -4.43 -17.12 -11.87
CA LEU A 103 -5.79 -16.88 -11.42
C LEU A 103 -6.12 -15.38 -11.42
N LEU A 104 -5.26 -14.56 -10.82
CA LEU A 104 -5.49 -13.12 -10.72
C LEU A 104 -5.52 -12.43 -12.08
N ARG A 105 -4.69 -12.88 -13.04
CA ARG A 105 -4.74 -12.38 -14.42
C ARG A 105 -6.07 -12.68 -15.12
N GLN A 106 -6.72 -13.78 -14.79
CA GLN A 106 -8.03 -14.13 -15.38
C GLN A 106 -9.19 -13.33 -14.76
N LEU A 107 -9.07 -12.91 -13.50
CA LEU A 107 -10.09 -12.10 -12.81
C LEU A 107 -10.15 -10.65 -13.33
N ALA A 108 -9.08 -10.22 -14.00
CA ALA A 108 -8.84 -8.85 -14.37
C ALA A 108 -8.82 -8.67 -15.89
N PRO A 109 -9.48 -7.63 -16.44
CA PRO A 109 -10.64 -6.88 -15.91
C PRO A 109 -11.92 -7.74 -15.83
N PRO A 110 -12.98 -7.33 -15.09
CA PRO A 110 -13.30 -6.01 -14.53
C PRO A 110 -12.93 -5.80 -13.07
N ILE A 111 -12.38 -6.80 -12.38
CA ILE A 111 -12.00 -6.66 -10.97
C ILE A 111 -10.63 -5.98 -10.89
N ILE A 112 -10.54 -4.85 -10.18
CA ILE A 112 -9.27 -4.13 -9.98
C ILE A 112 -8.42 -4.89 -8.97
N LEU A 113 -7.12 -5.02 -9.26
CA LEU A 113 -6.15 -5.53 -8.29
C LEU A 113 -5.41 -4.37 -7.63
N LEU A 114 -5.42 -4.36 -6.30
CA LEU A 114 -4.71 -3.39 -5.46
C LEU A 114 -3.56 -4.12 -4.76
N TYR A 115 -2.32 -3.85 -5.16
CA TYR A 115 -1.14 -4.50 -4.57
C TYR A 115 -0.67 -3.72 -3.35
N LEU A 116 -0.74 -4.32 -2.16
CA LEU A 116 -0.39 -3.69 -0.90
C LEU A 116 0.71 -4.49 -0.22
N THR A 117 1.93 -3.95 -0.15
CA THR A 117 3.12 -4.70 0.30
C THR A 117 3.83 -4.03 1.48
N ALA A 118 4.52 -4.84 2.27
CA ALA A 118 5.44 -4.37 3.31
C ALA A 118 6.77 -3.81 2.74
N ARG A 119 7.07 -4.05 1.45
CA ARG A 119 8.29 -3.56 0.82
C ARG A 119 8.41 -2.04 0.94
N PRO A 120 9.60 -1.51 1.26
CA PRO A 120 9.79 -0.07 1.42
C PRO A 120 9.75 0.65 0.07
N GLU A 121 9.39 1.94 0.06
CA GLU A 121 9.28 2.75 -1.16
C GLU A 121 10.54 2.71 -2.05
N GLY A 122 11.73 2.56 -1.46
CA GLY A 122 12.99 2.44 -2.18
C GLY A 122 13.11 1.22 -3.11
N THR A 123 12.25 0.20 -2.99
CA THR A 123 12.26 -0.98 -3.87
C THR A 123 11.27 -0.89 -5.03
N LYS A 124 10.65 0.27 -5.26
CA LYS A 124 9.58 0.45 -6.24
C LYS A 124 9.90 -0.14 -7.61
N ASP A 125 11.05 0.21 -8.17
CA ASP A 125 11.41 -0.19 -9.53
C ASP A 125 11.58 -1.71 -9.66
N ALA A 126 12.15 -2.35 -8.64
CA ALA A 126 12.28 -3.81 -8.59
C ALA A 126 10.91 -4.49 -8.46
N THR A 127 10.04 -4.00 -7.58
CA THR A 127 8.69 -4.56 -7.40
C THR A 127 7.82 -4.39 -8.65
N VAL A 128 7.91 -3.23 -9.32
CA VAL A 128 7.22 -2.99 -10.60
C VAL A 128 7.76 -3.93 -11.67
N SER A 129 9.08 -4.06 -11.79
CA SER A 129 9.71 -4.96 -12.76
C SER A 129 9.26 -6.41 -12.58
N PHE A 130 9.14 -6.88 -11.32
CA PHE A 130 8.60 -8.20 -11.02
C PHE A 130 7.14 -8.34 -11.51
N LEU A 131 6.25 -7.41 -11.15
CA LEU A 131 4.83 -7.46 -11.54
C LEU A 131 4.66 -7.43 -13.07
N GLU A 132 5.43 -6.58 -13.76
CA GLU A 132 5.42 -6.46 -15.22
C GLU A 132 5.95 -7.73 -15.90
N ALA A 133 7.04 -8.32 -15.39
CA ALA A 133 7.59 -9.57 -15.91
C ALA A 133 6.61 -10.74 -15.80
N GLN A 134 5.73 -10.73 -14.79
CA GLN A 134 4.66 -11.72 -14.63
C GLN A 134 3.37 -11.36 -15.38
N HIS A 135 3.37 -10.25 -16.12
CA HIS A 135 2.20 -9.69 -16.81
C HIS A 135 1.00 -9.47 -15.88
N MET A 136 1.28 -9.01 -14.66
CA MET A 136 0.22 -8.67 -13.71
C MET A 136 -0.53 -7.41 -14.16
N PRO A 137 -1.87 -7.40 -14.11
CA PRO A 137 -2.65 -6.24 -14.51
C PRO A 137 -2.58 -5.15 -13.43
N PHE A 138 -2.98 -3.92 -13.74
CA PHE A 138 -3.14 -2.86 -12.74
C PHE A 138 -1.87 -2.50 -11.93
N VAL A 139 -0.67 -2.65 -12.50
CA VAL A 139 0.62 -2.36 -11.83
C VAL A 139 0.68 -0.94 -11.24
N GLN A 140 -0.04 0.02 -11.82
CA GLN A 140 -0.16 1.38 -11.28
C GLN A 140 -0.83 1.46 -9.89
N HIS A 141 -1.50 0.40 -9.46
CA HIS A 141 -2.12 0.25 -8.14
C HIS A 141 -1.21 -0.50 -7.15
N LEU A 142 0.10 -0.24 -7.22
CA LEU A 142 1.09 -0.68 -6.25
C LEU A 142 1.23 0.33 -5.10
N TYR A 143 1.07 -0.15 -3.88
CA TYR A 143 1.20 0.62 -2.65
C TYR A 143 2.30 0.03 -1.77
N LEU A 144 3.42 0.74 -1.69
CA LEU A 144 4.61 0.40 -0.91
C LEU A 144 4.53 1.01 0.49
N CYS A 145 5.25 0.40 1.43
CA CYS A 145 5.33 0.85 2.81
C CYS A 145 6.23 2.11 2.92
N PRO A 146 5.70 3.24 3.41
CA PRO A 146 6.51 4.43 3.66
C PRO A 146 7.52 4.19 4.77
N HIS A 147 8.73 4.73 4.61
CA HIS A 147 9.84 4.52 5.55
C HIS A 147 9.57 4.95 7.01
N TRP A 148 8.56 5.80 7.24
CA TRP A 148 8.20 6.34 8.55
C TRP A 148 7.01 5.59 9.21
N GLN A 149 6.46 4.57 8.56
CA GLN A 149 5.35 3.75 9.10
C GLN A 149 5.82 2.33 9.39
N SER A 150 5.23 1.69 10.39
CA SER A 150 5.30 0.22 10.47
C SER A 150 4.41 -0.42 9.40
N THR A 151 4.72 -1.66 9.01
CA THR A 151 3.90 -2.43 8.06
C THR A 151 2.44 -2.48 8.48
N THR A 152 2.15 -2.78 9.75
CA THR A 152 0.78 -2.82 10.28
C THR A 152 0.08 -1.47 10.18
N GLN A 153 0.76 -0.36 10.51
CA GLN A 153 0.18 0.99 10.38
C GLN A 153 -0.15 1.31 8.93
N HIS A 154 0.79 1.02 8.02
CA HIS A 154 0.64 1.21 6.59
C HIS A 154 -0.55 0.43 6.03
N LYS A 155 -0.58 -0.89 6.25
CA LYS A 155 -1.60 -1.78 5.72
C LYS A 155 -2.99 -1.42 6.28
N CYS A 156 -3.11 -1.16 7.58
CA CYS A 156 -4.36 -0.70 8.20
C CYS A 156 -4.86 0.64 7.62
N ALA A 157 -3.96 1.59 7.38
CA ALA A 157 -4.33 2.89 6.82
C ALA A 157 -4.81 2.76 5.37
N LYS A 158 -4.11 1.97 4.55
CA LYS A 158 -4.46 1.72 3.15
C LYS A 158 -5.75 0.94 3.02
N MET A 159 -5.94 -0.13 3.80
CA MET A 159 -7.16 -0.92 3.78
C MET A 159 -8.40 -0.08 4.11
N ARG A 160 -8.30 0.83 5.10
CA ARG A 160 -9.36 1.81 5.41
C ARG A 160 -9.64 2.79 4.28
N SER A 161 -8.64 3.18 3.49
CA SER A 161 -8.83 4.02 2.29
C SER A 161 -9.54 3.22 1.20
N PHE A 162 -9.07 1.99 0.94
CA PHE A 162 -9.65 1.12 -0.08
C PHE A 162 -11.12 0.81 0.18
N ALA A 163 -11.51 0.53 1.43
CA ALA A 163 -12.91 0.31 1.80
C ALA A 163 -13.82 1.53 1.49
N LYS A 164 -13.26 2.75 1.50
CA LYS A 164 -14.01 3.98 1.14
C LYS A 164 -14.13 4.16 -0.36
N GLU A 165 -13.08 3.81 -1.10
CA GLU A 165 -12.93 4.07 -2.53
C GLU A 165 -13.52 2.96 -3.41
N TYR A 166 -13.36 1.70 -3.00
CA TYR A 166 -13.70 0.50 -3.78
C TYR A 166 -14.72 -0.37 -3.07
N ASN A 167 -15.35 -1.25 -3.84
CA ASN A 167 -16.06 -2.41 -3.29
C ASN A 167 -15.03 -3.54 -3.12
N VAL A 168 -14.30 -3.53 -2.01
CA VAL A 168 -13.25 -4.52 -1.77
C VAL A 168 -13.88 -5.85 -1.39
N LEU A 169 -13.73 -6.84 -2.28
CA LEU A 169 -14.41 -8.13 -2.20
C LEU A 169 -13.63 -9.12 -1.33
N LEU A 170 -12.30 -9.01 -1.35
CA LEU A 170 -11.39 -9.89 -0.65
C LEU A 170 -10.03 -9.21 -0.47
N SER A 171 -9.42 -9.45 0.67
CA SER A 171 -8.00 -9.21 0.93
C SER A 171 -7.29 -10.56 1.04
N ILE A 172 -6.15 -10.71 0.36
CA ILE A 172 -5.38 -11.95 0.30
C ILE A 172 -3.95 -11.65 0.77
N GLY A 173 -3.45 -12.43 1.73
CA GLY A 173 -2.09 -12.29 2.26
C GLY A 173 -1.69 -13.48 3.12
N ASP A 174 -0.40 -13.56 3.45
CA ASP A 174 0.18 -14.61 4.29
C ASP A 174 0.32 -14.17 5.76
N ALA A 175 0.50 -12.88 6.03
CA ALA A 175 0.95 -12.36 7.32
C ALA A 175 -0.16 -11.89 8.26
N GLU A 176 0.09 -11.86 9.57
CA GLU A 176 -0.91 -11.49 10.58
C GLU A 176 -1.38 -10.04 10.40
N GLU A 177 -0.48 -9.14 10.03
CA GLU A 177 -0.81 -7.74 9.75
C GLU A 177 -1.83 -7.57 8.61
N ASP A 178 -1.87 -8.47 7.62
CA ASP A 178 -2.87 -8.45 6.55
C ASP A 178 -4.25 -8.77 7.08
N GLN A 179 -4.33 -9.79 7.93
CA GLN A 179 -5.57 -10.17 8.59
C GLN A 179 -6.08 -9.02 9.47
N LEU A 180 -5.22 -8.47 10.32
CA LEU A 180 -5.57 -7.36 11.21
C LEU A 180 -6.04 -6.11 10.44
N ALA A 181 -5.36 -5.77 9.33
CA ALA A 181 -5.76 -4.65 8.48
C ALA A 181 -7.12 -4.87 7.82
N SER A 182 -7.38 -6.10 7.36
CA SER A 182 -8.63 -6.51 6.71
C SER A 182 -9.80 -6.47 7.70
N GLU A 183 -9.61 -7.03 8.90
CA GLU A 183 -10.59 -7.02 9.98
C GLU A 183 -10.92 -5.59 10.43
N ALA A 184 -9.91 -4.74 10.62
CA ALA A 184 -10.09 -3.34 11.00
C ALA A 184 -10.86 -2.51 9.95
N ALA A 185 -10.90 -2.97 8.70
CA ALA A 185 -11.64 -2.35 7.61
C ALA A 185 -12.94 -3.08 7.26
N ASN A 186 -13.30 -4.14 8.00
CA ASN A 186 -14.44 -5.03 7.73
C ASN A 186 -14.42 -5.62 6.31
N ILE A 187 -13.23 -6.03 5.86
CA ILE A 187 -13.01 -6.66 4.56
C ILE A 187 -12.75 -8.16 4.79
N PRO A 188 -13.39 -9.06 4.02
CA PRO A 188 -13.09 -10.49 4.12
C PRO A 188 -11.62 -10.77 3.84
N PHE A 189 -11.01 -11.64 4.64
CA PHE A 189 -9.61 -12.04 4.48
C PHE A 189 -9.49 -13.49 3.98
N ALA A 190 -8.42 -13.77 3.25
CA ALA A 190 -8.00 -15.09 2.80
C ALA A 190 -6.51 -15.26 3.09
N ARG A 191 -6.20 -16.24 3.95
CA ARG A 191 -4.83 -16.58 4.34
C ARG A 191 -4.17 -17.45 3.27
N ILE A 192 -2.95 -17.10 2.88
CA ILE A 192 -2.03 -17.99 2.16
C ILE A 192 -1.13 -18.68 3.19
N SER A 193 -1.05 -20.01 3.13
CA SER A 193 -0.13 -20.79 3.96
C SER A 193 1.30 -20.66 3.45
N LEU A 194 2.24 -20.40 4.34
CA LEU A 194 3.68 -20.41 4.02
C LEU A 194 4.19 -21.83 3.72
N GLU A 195 3.55 -22.86 4.26
CA GLU A 195 3.94 -24.27 4.08
C GLU A 195 3.49 -24.82 2.72
N ASP A 196 2.34 -24.35 2.24
CA ASP A 196 1.78 -24.70 0.94
C ASP A 196 1.07 -23.50 0.28
N PRO A 197 1.84 -22.54 -0.26
CA PRO A 197 1.25 -21.36 -0.90
C PRO A 197 0.43 -21.73 -2.13
N ALA A 198 0.92 -22.68 -2.94
CA ALA A 198 0.26 -23.13 -4.14
C ALA A 198 -1.09 -23.81 -3.82
N GLY A 199 -1.14 -24.72 -2.85
CA GLY A 199 -2.38 -25.36 -2.41
C GLY A 199 -3.38 -24.37 -1.83
N SER A 200 -2.91 -23.34 -1.10
CA SER A 200 -3.77 -22.25 -0.62
C SER A 200 -4.47 -21.51 -1.76
N TRP A 201 -3.73 -21.18 -2.83
CA TRP A 201 -4.30 -20.55 -4.03
C TRP A 201 -5.29 -21.47 -4.76
N HIS A 202 -5.02 -22.77 -4.84
CA HIS A 202 -5.98 -23.73 -5.40
C HIS A 202 -7.28 -23.76 -4.59
N GLN A 203 -7.21 -23.76 -3.26
CA GLN A 203 -8.38 -23.73 -2.38
C GLN A 203 -9.18 -22.42 -2.47
N LEU A 204 -8.51 -21.30 -2.75
CA LEU A 204 -9.17 -20.00 -2.95
C LEU A 204 -9.86 -19.88 -4.32
N THR A 205 -9.49 -20.71 -5.29
CA THR A 205 -9.97 -20.62 -6.68
C THR A 205 -11.50 -20.66 -6.77
N PRO A 206 -12.25 -21.59 -6.14
CA PRO A 206 -13.71 -21.62 -6.22
C PRO A 206 -14.37 -20.34 -5.70
N ARG A 207 -13.85 -19.77 -4.61
CA ARG A 207 -14.36 -18.52 -4.03
C ARG A 207 -14.13 -17.33 -4.97
N LEU A 208 -12.94 -17.23 -5.56
CA LEU A 208 -12.61 -16.19 -6.52
C LEU A 208 -13.39 -16.33 -7.83
N GLN A 209 -13.67 -17.55 -8.27
CA GLN A 209 -14.54 -17.81 -9.41
C GLN A 209 -15.99 -17.39 -9.14
N GLU A 210 -16.51 -17.64 -7.94
CA GLU A 210 -17.87 -17.19 -7.57
C GLU A 210 -17.98 -15.67 -7.52
N ILE A 211 -16.96 -15.01 -6.95
CA ILE A 211 -16.82 -13.56 -7.04
C ILE A 211 -16.85 -13.12 -8.51
N ALA A 212 -16.04 -13.75 -9.36
CA ALA A 212 -15.96 -13.40 -10.76
C ALA A 212 -17.30 -13.54 -11.48
N LYS A 213 -18.08 -14.60 -11.28
CA LYS A 213 -19.40 -14.78 -11.93
C LYS A 213 -20.34 -13.60 -11.69
N THR A 214 -20.25 -12.96 -10.53
CA THR A 214 -21.04 -11.76 -10.19
C THR A 214 -20.71 -10.57 -11.10
N TYR A 215 -19.46 -10.46 -11.55
CA TYR A 215 -18.96 -9.31 -12.33
C TYR A 215 -18.59 -9.67 -13.79
N LEU A 216 -18.48 -10.95 -14.11
CA LEU A 216 -18.12 -11.55 -15.40
C LEU A 216 -19.14 -12.67 -15.78
N PRO A 217 -20.43 -12.37 -15.92
CA PRO A 217 -21.45 -13.39 -16.12
C PRO A 217 -21.27 -14.22 -17.41
N ASN A 218 -20.49 -13.75 -18.37
CA ASN A 218 -20.31 -14.37 -19.69
C ASN A 218 -18.86 -14.80 -20.01
N THR A 219 -17.93 -14.77 -19.04
CA THR A 219 -16.54 -15.21 -19.27
C THR A 219 -16.26 -16.47 -18.45
N PRO A 220 -16.15 -17.65 -19.09
CA PRO A 220 -15.70 -18.84 -18.37
C PRO A 220 -14.24 -18.64 -17.97
N LEU A 221 -14.00 -18.52 -16.67
CA LEU A 221 -12.65 -18.68 -16.11
C LEU A 221 -12.23 -20.13 -16.40
N ARG A 222 -11.14 -20.30 -17.15
CA ARG A 222 -10.71 -21.64 -17.57
C ARG A 222 -10.37 -22.46 -16.33
N ALA A 223 -11.06 -23.58 -16.16
CA ALA A 223 -10.72 -24.57 -15.14
C ALA A 223 -9.30 -25.08 -15.42
N THR A 224 -8.53 -25.18 -14.34
CA THR A 224 -7.12 -25.59 -14.29
C THR A 224 -6.96 -27.05 -14.77
N GLU A 225 -6.08 -27.25 -15.75
CA GLU A 225 -5.32 -28.50 -15.93
C GLU A 225 -3.92 -28.31 -15.33
#